data_AF-A0A133PS79-F1
#
_entry.id   AF-A0A133PS79-F1
#
_cell.length_a   1.000
_cell.length_b   1.000
_cell.length_c   1.000
_cell.angle_alpha   90.00
_cell.angle_beta   90.00
_cell.angle_gamma   90.00
#
_symmetry.space_group_name_H-M   'P 1'
#
loop_
_entity.id
_entity.type
_entity.pdbx_description
1 polymer ?
#
loop_
_entity_poly.entity_id
_entity_poly.type
_entity_poly.pdbx_seq_one_letter_code
_entity_poly.pdbx_strand_id
1 'polypeptide(L)' 'MKPATIWDGIDEASVGYIIVTKQGDVLAYHIYNRIYFEEYLLNNTKYEIASTLKHDFGKVYSENGEDFIKLNLQIRFR' A
#
# COMPACT_ATOMS: atom_id res chain seq x y z
N MET A 1 15.51 3.70 15.06
CA MET A 1 16.94 3.44 14.78
C MET A 1 17.68 3.13 16.07
N LYS A 2 18.48 2.06 16.10
CA LYS A 2 19.32 1.69 17.25
C LYS A 2 20.80 1.89 16.85
N PRO A 3 21.61 2.64 17.62
CA PRO A 3 23.03 2.81 17.31
C PRO A 3 23.76 1.46 17.15
N ALA A 4 24.77 1.42 16.28
CA ALA A 4 25.60 0.24 16.03
C ALA A 4 24.86 -1.03 15.53
N THR A 5 23.62 -0.88 15.06
CA THR A 5 22.84 -1.98 14.46
C THR A 5 22.61 -1.70 12.98
N ILE A 6 22.79 -2.69 12.11
CA ILE A 6 22.36 -2.58 10.70
C ILE A 6 20.84 -2.42 10.70
N TRP A 7 20.34 -1.41 9.99
CA TRP A 7 18.91 -1.18 9.88
C TRP A 7 18.25 -2.31 9.09
N ASP A 8 17.20 -2.87 9.67
CA ASP A 8 16.40 -3.97 9.12
C ASP A 8 15.36 -3.51 8.08
N GLY A 9 15.31 -2.20 7.78
CA GLY A 9 14.31 -1.61 6.88
C GLY A 9 12.98 -1.31 7.57
N ILE A 10 12.83 -1.64 8.85
CA ILE A 10 11.60 -1.46 9.62
C ILE A 10 11.68 -0.15 10.39
N ASP A 11 10.70 0.73 10.20
CA ASP A 11 10.56 1.94 11.01
C ASP A 11 9.63 1.66 12.20
N GLU A 12 10.22 1.33 13.35
CA GLU A 12 9.49 1.06 14.60
C GLU A 12 8.71 2.28 15.14
N ALA A 13 8.81 3.46 14.51
CA ALA A 13 8.06 4.65 14.91
C ALA A 13 6.56 4.49 14.60
N SER A 14 5.80 4.03 15.60
CA SER A 14 4.34 4.20 15.60
C SER A 14 4.01 5.68 15.76
N VAL A 15 3.51 6.32 14.71
CA VAL A 15 3.17 7.75 14.72
C VAL A 15 1.71 7.89 15.17
N GLY A 16 1.46 8.85 16.05
CA GLY A 16 0.13 9.14 16.55
C GLY A 16 0.09 10.40 17.39
N TYR A 17 -1.11 10.86 17.71
CA TYR A 17 -1.30 11.97 18.64
C TYR A 17 -2.43 11.66 19.61
N ILE A 18 -2.31 12.25 20.80
CA ILE A 18 -3.32 12.20 21.85
C ILE A 18 -3.75 13.63 22.12
N ILE A 19 -5.05 13.87 22.14
CA ILE A 19 -5.65 15.17 22.47
C ILE A 19 -6.05 15.12 23.95
N VAL A 20 -5.46 16.02 24.75
CA VAL A 20 -5.64 16.05 26.21
C VAL A 20 -6.15 17.42 26.63
N THR A 21 -7.09 17.47 27.58
CA THR A 21 -7.53 18.72 28.23
C THR A 21 -6.43 19.27 29.14
N LYS A 22 -6.56 20.53 29.56
CA LYS A 22 -5.64 21.12 30.56
C LYS A 22 -5.71 20.39 31.92
N GLN A 23 -6.82 19.71 32.19
CA GLN A 23 -7.08 18.96 33.41
C GLN A 23 -6.48 17.54 33.36
N GLY A 24 -5.98 17.11 32.20
CA GLY A 24 -5.40 15.77 32.00
C GLY A 24 -6.36 14.73 31.42
N ASP A 25 -7.59 15.11 31.07
CA ASP A 25 -8.56 14.19 30.47
C ASP A 25 -8.24 13.93 29.01
N VAL A 26 -8.29 12.66 28.59
CA VAL A 26 -8.09 12.27 27.18
C VAL A 26 -9.40 12.43 26.41
N LEU A 27 -9.40 13.27 25.37
CA LEU A 27 -10.56 13.49 24.51
C LEU A 27 -10.57 12.54 23.30
N ALA A 28 -9.40 12.32 22.69
CA ALA A 28 -9.24 11.46 21.54
C ALA A 28 -7.77 11.02 21.37
N TYR A 29 -7.56 9.91 20.67
CA TYR A 29 -6.25 9.49 20.22
C TYR A 29 -6.35 8.95 18.78
N HIS A 30 -5.29 9.16 18.01
CA HIS A 30 -5.11 8.51 16.72
C HIS A 30 -3.74 7.84 16.72
N ILE A 31 -3.72 6.52 16.54
CA ILE A 31 -2.50 5.73 16.45
C ILE A 31 -2.48 5.14 15.04
N TYR A 32 -1.44 5.44 14.27
CA TYR A 32 -1.22 4.86 12.96
C TYR A 32 -0.02 3.91 13.02
N ASN A 33 -0.30 2.62 12.84
CA ASN A 33 0.75 1.63 12.64
C ASN A 33 0.88 1.34 11.15
N ARG A 34 1.84 2.04 10.53
CA ARG A 34 2.13 1.93 9.10
C ARG A 34 2.51 0.51 8.70
N ILE A 35 3.36 -0.14 9.49
CA ILE A 35 3.89 -1.48 9.22
C ILE A 35 2.75 -2.49 9.15
N TYR A 36 1.88 -2.53 10.17
CA TYR A 36 0.74 -3.45 10.16
C TYR A 36 -0.22 -3.19 9.01
N PHE A 37 -0.40 -1.93 8.62
CA PHE A 37 -1.24 -1.60 7.49
C PHE A 37 -0.62 -2.06 6.16
N GLU A 38 0.69 -1.85 5.96
CA GLU A 38 1.43 -2.34 4.79
C GLU A 38 1.39 -3.87 4.72
N GLU A 39 1.66 -4.57 5.82
CA GLU A 39 1.53 -6.03 5.91
C GLU A 39 0.10 -6.51 5.62
N TYR A 40 -0.90 -5.81 6.16
CA TYR A 40 -2.30 -6.13 5.88
C TYR A 40 -2.62 -6.02 4.39
N LEU A 41 -2.22 -4.92 3.75
CA LEU A 41 -2.44 -4.73 2.31
C LEU A 41 -1.71 -5.81 1.51
N LEU A 42 -0.44 -6.12 1.81
CA LEU A 42 0.32 -7.14 1.11
C LEU A 42 -0.32 -8.54 1.26
N ASN A 43 -0.76 -8.88 2.47
CA ASN A 43 -1.31 -10.20 2.78
C ASN A 43 -2.76 -10.38 2.32
N ASN A 44 -3.52 -9.28 2.17
CA ASN A 44 -4.94 -9.33 1.83
C ASN A 44 -5.26 -8.81 0.44
N THR A 45 -4.27 -8.42 -0.35
CA THR A 45 -4.47 -8.12 -1.77
C THR A 45 -3.89 -9.20 -2.68
N LYS A 46 -4.35 -9.21 -3.93
CA LYS A 46 -3.88 -10.09 -5.01
C LYS A 46 -3.98 -9.38 -6.34
N TYR A 47 -3.20 -9.86 -7.32
CA TYR A 47 -3.42 -9.49 -8.71
C TYR A 47 -4.77 -10.04 -9.18
N GLU A 48 -5.57 -9.18 -9.78
CA GLU A 48 -6.83 -9.54 -10.41
C GLU A 48 -6.67 -9.54 -11.93
N ILE A 49 -7.29 -10.53 -12.58
CA ILE A 49 -7.45 -10.54 -14.03
C ILE A 49 -8.81 -9.90 -14.34
N ALA A 50 -8.78 -8.64 -14.76
CA ALA A 50 -9.97 -7.97 -15.26
C ALA A 50 -10.44 -8.57 -16.60
N SER A 51 -11.71 -8.36 -16.96
CA SER A 51 -12.23 -8.79 -18.26
C SER A 51 -11.48 -8.09 -19.41
N THR A 52 -10.78 -8.88 -20.23
CA THR A 52 -10.01 -8.39 -21.38
C THR A 52 -10.87 -7.69 -22.42
N LEU A 53 -12.11 -8.13 -22.60
CA LEU A 53 -13.07 -7.51 -23.53
C LEU A 53 -13.59 -6.16 -23.03
N LYS A 54 -13.87 -6.04 -21.72
CA LYS A 54 -14.39 -4.80 -21.14
C LYS A 54 -13.33 -3.69 -21.09
N HIS A 55 -12.08 -4.05 -20.90
CA HIS A 55 -10.98 -3.11 -20.64
C HIS A 55 -9.96 -3.00 -21.78
N ASP A 56 -10.19 -3.72 -22.88
CA ASP A 56 -9.38 -3.80 -24.09
C ASP A 56 -7.88 -3.90 -23.79
N PHE A 57 -7.46 -5.08 -23.30
CA PHE A 57 -6.08 -5.36 -22.92
C PHE A 57 -5.72 -6.83 -23.17
N GLY A 58 -4.43 -7.15 -23.07
CA GLY A 58 -3.91 -8.51 -23.27
C GLY A 58 -3.70 -8.90 -24.74
N LYS A 59 -3.72 -7.93 -25.66
CA LYS A 59 -3.40 -8.12 -27.07
C LYS A 59 -2.19 -7.27 -27.45
N VAL A 60 -1.37 -7.80 -28.36
CA VAL A 60 -0.28 -7.04 -28.98
C VAL A 60 -0.87 -6.06 -30.00
N TYR A 61 -0.39 -4.83 -30.01
CA TYR A 61 -0.73 -3.81 -31.00
C TYR A 61 0.53 -3.06 -31.42
N SER A 62 0.56 -2.62 -32.68
CA SER A 62 1.70 -1.88 -33.22
C SER A 62 1.39 -0.39 -33.33
N GLU A 63 2.31 0.45 -32.88
CA GLU A 63 2.22 1.91 -32.98
C GLU A 63 3.61 2.45 -33.34
N ASN A 64 3.69 3.32 -34.36
CA ASN A 64 4.96 3.91 -34.81
C ASN A 64 6.09 2.91 -35.16
N GLY A 65 5.74 1.68 -35.57
CA GLY A 65 6.70 0.64 -35.92
C GLY A 65 7.25 -0.16 -34.73
N GLU A 66 6.72 0.07 -33.53
CA GLU A 66 7.03 -0.70 -32.32
C GLU A 66 5.81 -1.51 -31.87
N ASP A 67 6.06 -2.67 -31.28
CA ASP A 67 5.02 -3.56 -30.76
C ASP A 67 4.84 -3.39 -29.25
N PHE A 68 3.58 -3.25 -28.82
CA PHE A 68 3.19 -3.00 -27.43
C PHE A 68 2.16 -4.01 -26.94
N ILE A 69 2.10 -4.22 -25.62
CA ILE A 69 1.03 -4.97 -24.97
C ILE A 69 0.54 -4.23 -23.72
N LYS A 70 -0.77 -4.04 -23.61
CA LYS A 70 -1.39 -3.49 -22.40
C LYS A 70 -1.69 -4.64 -21.44
N LEU A 71 -1.03 -4.65 -20.27
CA LEU A 71 -1.19 -5.72 -19.28
C LEU A 71 -2.35 -5.48 -18.29
N ASN A 72 -2.79 -4.23 -18.11
CA ASN A 72 -3.88 -3.85 -17.20
C ASN A 72 -3.77 -4.52 -15.81
N LEU A 73 -2.63 -4.33 -15.15
CA LEU A 73 -2.38 -4.88 -13.81
C LEU A 73 -3.33 -4.23 -12.80
N GLN A 74 -4.18 -5.03 -12.16
CA GLN A 74 -5.11 -4.59 -11.14
C GLN A 74 -4.82 -5.31 -9.82
N ILE A 75 -4.95 -4.58 -8.71
CA ILE A 75 -4.81 -5.11 -7.37
C ILE A 75 -6.19 -5.02 -6.70
N ARG A 76 -6.66 -6.14 -6.14
CA ARG A 76 -7.89 -6.17 -5.33
C ARG A 76 -7.67 -6.89 -4.02
N PHE A 77 -8.55 -6.63 -3.07
CA PHE A 77 -8.66 -7.47 -1.88
C PHE A 77 -9.01 -8.91 -2.28
N ARG A 78 -8.46 -9.86 -1.54
CA ARG A 78 -8.61 -11.30 -1.76
C ARG A 78 -10.07 -11.73 -1.72
#